data_AF-A0A7J7VG63-F1
#
_entry.id   AF-A0A7J7VG63-F1
#
_cell.length_a   1.000
_cell.length_b   1.000
_cell.length_c   1.000
_cell.angle_alpha   90.00
_cell.angle_beta   90.00
_cell.angle_gamma   90.00
#
_symmetry.space_group_name_H-M   'P 1'
#
loop_
_entity.id
_entity.type
_entity.pdbx_description
1 polymer ?
#
loop_
_entity_poly.entity_id
_entity_poly.type
_entity_poly.pdbx_seq_one_letter_code
_entity_poly.pdbx_strand_id
1 'polypeptide(L)'
;MPSATSHSGSGSKSSGPPPPSGSSGSEAAAGAGAAAPASQHPATGTGAVQTEAMKQILGVIDKKLRNLEKKKGKLDDYQERMNKGERLNQDQLDAVSKYQEVTNNLEFAKELQRSFMALSQDVSKRWYMCMKY
;
A
#
# COMPACT_ATOMS: atom_id res chain seq x y z
N MET A 1 -61.37 24.00 5.88
CA MET A 1 -61.73 22.63 6.31
C MET A 1 -60.71 21.67 5.71
N PRO A 2 -59.89 20.94 6.50
CA PRO A 2 -59.09 19.85 5.98
C PRO A 2 -59.85 18.51 6.09
N SER A 3 -60.01 17.80 4.97
CA SER A 3 -60.48 16.41 4.97
C SER A 3 -59.31 15.45 5.10
N ALA A 4 -59.41 14.55 6.08
CA ALA A 4 -58.53 13.41 6.25
C ALA A 4 -58.85 12.34 5.20
N THR A 5 -57.82 11.70 4.66
CA THR A 5 -57.94 10.29 4.23
C THR A 5 -56.64 9.56 4.51
N SER A 6 -56.80 8.47 5.24
CA SER A 6 -55.80 7.50 5.68
C SER A 6 -55.56 6.44 4.62
N HIS A 7 -54.30 6.07 4.36
CA HIS A 7 -53.96 4.78 3.75
C HIS A 7 -52.85 4.11 4.56
N SER A 8 -53.14 2.86 4.96
CA SER A 8 -52.30 1.96 5.76
C SER A 8 -51.60 0.91 4.89
N GLY A 9 -50.47 0.41 5.40
CA GLY A 9 -49.87 -0.89 5.07
C GLY A 9 -48.83 -0.83 3.94
N SER A 10 -47.66 -1.48 4.00
CA SER A 10 -47.21 -2.58 4.86
C SER A 10 -45.68 -2.61 4.80
N GLY A 11 -45.03 -2.42 5.95
CA GLY A 11 -43.60 -2.63 6.14
C GLY A 11 -43.30 -3.97 6.81
N SER A 12 -42.10 -4.47 6.56
CA SER A 12 -41.32 -5.39 7.41
C SER A 12 -41.62 -6.89 7.33
N LYS A 13 -40.68 -7.65 6.75
CA LYS A 13 -40.49 -9.08 7.00
C LYS A 13 -39.00 -9.40 7.20
N SER A 14 -38.72 -10.09 8.32
CA SER A 14 -37.61 -11.00 8.68
C SER A 14 -36.16 -10.51 8.48
N SER A 15 -35.34 -10.27 9.51
CA SER A 15 -34.94 -11.10 10.66
C SER A 15 -34.28 -12.44 10.26
N GLY A 16 -32.95 -12.43 10.16
CA GLY A 16 -32.11 -13.62 10.24
C GLY A 16 -30.85 -13.28 11.06
N PRO A 17 -30.56 -13.98 12.17
CA PRO A 17 -29.36 -13.73 12.96
C PRO A 17 -28.11 -14.36 12.31
N PRO A 18 -26.90 -13.80 12.55
CA PRO A 18 -25.65 -14.42 12.12
C PRO A 18 -25.31 -15.64 13.00
N PRO A 19 -24.59 -16.66 12.48
CA PRO A 19 -24.12 -17.78 13.29
C PRO A 19 -22.96 -17.37 14.22
N PRO A 20 -22.85 -17.97 15.43
CA PRO A 20 -21.76 -17.70 16.37
C PRO A 20 -20.56 -18.67 16.23
N SER A 21 -19.40 -18.12 16.59
CA SER A 21 -18.14 -18.67 17.13
C SER A 21 -17.90 -20.19 17.21
N GLY A 22 -16.71 -20.61 16.77
CA GLY A 22 -16.06 -21.85 17.18
C GLY A 22 -14.55 -21.61 17.40
N SER A 23 -14.12 -21.66 18.66
CA SER A 23 -12.73 -21.73 19.08
C SER A 23 -12.44 -23.14 19.61
N SER A 24 -11.16 -23.52 19.60
CA SER A 24 -10.55 -24.63 20.35
C SER A 24 -10.47 -25.99 19.65
N GLY A 25 -9.29 -26.61 19.75
CA GLY A 25 -9.16 -28.07 19.76
C GLY A 25 -7.98 -28.63 18.99
N SER A 26 -6.85 -28.77 19.68
CA SER A 26 -5.64 -29.51 19.30
C SER A 26 -5.90 -30.97 18.94
N GLU A 27 -5.13 -31.52 17.99
CA GLU A 27 -4.67 -32.92 18.04
C GLU A 27 -3.25 -33.06 17.48
N ALA A 28 -2.48 -33.90 18.15
CA ALA A 28 -1.05 -34.13 17.97
C ALA A 28 -0.77 -35.24 16.96
N ALA A 29 0.40 -35.20 16.32
CA ALA A 29 1.07 -36.39 15.83
C ALA A 29 2.59 -36.22 15.92
N ALA A 30 3.21 -37.17 16.60
CA ALA A 30 4.63 -37.28 16.91
C ALA A 30 5.49 -37.58 15.67
N GLY A 31 6.75 -37.18 15.73
CA GLY A 31 7.79 -37.56 14.77
C GLY A 31 9.15 -37.13 15.26
N ALA A 32 9.76 -37.93 16.14
CA ALA A 32 11.15 -37.80 16.53
C ALA A 32 12.07 -38.07 15.33
N GLY A 33 13.03 -37.19 15.09
CA GLY A 33 14.04 -37.34 14.06
C GLY A 33 15.13 -36.28 14.23
N ALA A 34 16.10 -36.59 15.08
CA ALA A 34 17.30 -35.78 15.28
C ALA A 34 18.14 -35.76 13.99
N ALA A 35 18.46 -34.57 13.48
CA ALA A 35 19.59 -34.36 12.58
C ALA A 35 20.08 -32.89 12.69
N ALA A 36 21.29 -32.76 13.22
CA ALA A 36 22.24 -31.64 13.30
C ALA A 36 21.84 -30.26 12.70
N PRO A 37 22.07 -29.15 13.43
CA PRO A 37 22.26 -27.86 12.77
C PRO A 37 23.65 -27.87 12.12
N ALA A 38 23.69 -27.98 10.80
CA ALA A 38 24.89 -27.67 10.04
C ALA A 38 25.23 -26.19 10.26
N SER A 39 26.45 -25.97 10.74
CA SER A 39 27.07 -24.69 11.04
C SER A 39 26.82 -23.64 9.95
N GLN A 40 25.91 -22.71 10.22
CA GLN A 40 25.86 -21.44 9.49
C GLN A 40 26.96 -20.54 10.06
N HIS A 41 28.02 -20.39 9.29
CA HIS A 41 29.02 -19.34 9.51
C HIS A 41 28.32 -17.98 9.60
N PRO A 42 28.58 -17.15 10.64
CA PRO A 42 28.05 -15.81 10.71
C PRO A 42 28.88 -14.92 9.77
N ALA A 43 28.50 -14.86 8.49
CA ALA A 43 28.93 -13.76 7.65
C ALA A 43 28.21 -12.50 8.14
N THR A 44 28.87 -11.74 9.02
CA THR A 44 28.69 -10.28 9.17
C THR A 44 27.24 -9.78 9.07
N GLY A 45 26.47 -10.00 10.15
CA GLY A 45 25.04 -9.68 10.22
C GLY A 45 24.65 -8.24 9.87
N THR A 46 25.59 -7.28 9.86
CA THR A 46 25.33 -5.88 9.52
C THR A 46 25.14 -5.65 8.01
N GLY A 47 25.80 -6.42 7.14
CA GLY A 47 25.72 -6.23 5.68
C GLY A 47 24.44 -6.80 5.08
N ALA A 48 24.01 -7.97 5.56
CA ALA A 48 22.76 -8.61 5.16
C ALA A 48 21.54 -7.79 5.62
N VAL A 49 21.52 -7.32 6.87
CA VAL A 49 20.43 -6.49 7.40
C VAL A 49 20.30 -5.16 6.65
N GLN A 50 21.42 -4.50 6.31
CA GLN A 50 21.39 -3.28 5.49
C GLN A 50 20.83 -3.51 4.08
N THR A 51 21.18 -4.64 3.46
CA THR A 51 20.69 -4.98 2.11
C THR A 51 19.18 -5.22 2.12
N GLU A 52 18.66 -5.92 3.13
CA GLU A 52 17.22 -6.18 3.25
C GLU A 52 16.43 -4.89 3.59
N ALA A 53 16.97 -4.04 4.46
CA ALA A 53 16.37 -2.73 4.73
C ALA A 53 16.31 -1.85 3.48
N MET A 54 17.38 -1.83 2.67
CA MET A 54 17.40 -1.08 1.40
C MET A 54 16.32 -1.59 0.42
N LYS A 55 16.17 -2.91 0.28
CA LYS A 55 15.12 -3.50 -0.57
C LYS A 55 13.72 -3.11 -0.10
N GLN A 56 13.47 -3.14 1.21
CA GLN A 56 12.18 -2.75 1.77
C GLN A 56 11.84 -1.29 1.47
N ILE A 57 12.81 -0.39 1.64
CA ILE A 57 12.62 1.04 1.37
C ILE A 57 12.30 1.28 -0.11
N LEU A 58 13.06 0.67 -1.02
CA LEU A 58 12.77 0.73 -2.46
C LEU A 58 11.37 0.18 -2.77
N GLY A 59 10.98 -0.94 -2.15
CA GLY A 59 9.65 -1.53 -2.34
C GLY A 59 8.50 -0.61 -1.89
N VAL A 60 8.67 0.12 -0.79
CA VAL A 60 7.68 1.11 -0.32
C VAL A 60 7.61 2.30 -1.28
N ILE A 61 8.75 2.80 -1.77
CA ILE A 61 8.81 3.91 -2.72
C ILE A 61 8.14 3.51 -4.04
N ASP A 62 8.46 2.33 -4.59
CA ASP A 62 7.85 1.80 -5.81
C ASP A 62 6.33 1.68 -5.67
N LYS A 63 5.85 1.22 -4.50
CA LYS A 63 4.42 1.17 -4.21
C LYS A 63 3.80 2.57 -4.17
N LYS A 64 4.47 3.55 -3.55
CA LYS A 64 4.00 4.94 -3.48
C LYS A 64 3.93 5.57 -4.87
N LEU A 65 4.94 5.33 -5.70
CA LEU A 65 5.02 5.82 -7.08
C LEU A 65 3.88 5.25 -7.95
N ARG A 66 3.66 3.93 -7.92
CA ARG A 66 2.51 3.29 -8.60
C ARG A 66 1.16 3.84 -8.13
N ASN A 67 1.01 4.07 -6.82
CA ASN A 67 -0.24 4.63 -6.27
C ASN A 67 -0.47 6.07 -6.75
N LEU A 68 0.57 6.89 -6.79
CA LEU A 68 0.48 8.28 -7.26
C LEU A 68 0.24 8.36 -8.76
N GLU A 69 0.86 7.49 -9.56
CA GLU A 69 0.57 7.39 -11.00
C GLU A 69 -0.89 7.01 -11.27
N LYS A 70 -1.42 6.03 -10.54
CA LYS A 70 -2.85 5.67 -10.61
C LYS A 70 -3.75 6.83 -10.20
N LYS A 71 -3.39 7.58 -9.15
CA LYS A 71 -4.17 8.74 -8.71
C LYS A 71 -4.13 9.86 -9.73
N LYS A 72 -2.95 10.17 -10.28
CA LYS A 72 -2.76 11.17 -11.32
C LYS A 72 -3.61 10.85 -12.56
N GLY A 73 -3.58 9.60 -13.05
CA GLY A 73 -4.40 9.19 -14.19
C GLY A 73 -5.91 9.42 -13.97
N LYS A 74 -6.44 9.07 -12.78
CA LYS A 74 -7.85 9.37 -12.46
C LYS A 74 -8.16 10.86 -12.45
N LEU A 75 -7.21 11.70 -12.00
CA LEU A 75 -7.41 13.15 -12.00
C LEU A 75 -7.31 13.74 -13.42
N ASP A 76 -6.43 13.20 -14.26
CA ASP A 76 -6.36 13.54 -15.68
C ASP A 76 -7.73 13.25 -16.35
N ASP A 77 -8.35 12.10 -16.07
CA ASP A 77 -9.70 11.75 -16.56
C ASP A 77 -10.80 12.70 -16.06
N TYR A 78 -10.67 13.21 -14.83
CA TYR A 78 -11.61 14.20 -14.28
C TYR A 78 -11.42 15.58 -14.92
N GLN A 79 -10.18 16.02 -15.12
CA GLN A 79 -9.88 17.27 -15.83
C GLN A 79 -10.39 17.22 -17.27
N GLU A 80 -10.19 16.11 -17.98
CA GLU A 80 -10.68 15.96 -19.35
C GLU A 80 -12.20 16.08 -19.43
N ARG A 81 -12.94 15.42 -18.54
CA ARG A 81 -14.40 15.53 -18.46
C ARG A 81 -14.87 16.94 -18.11
N MET A 82 -14.17 17.62 -17.19
CA MET A 82 -14.46 19.00 -16.83
C MET A 82 -14.29 19.93 -18.05
N ASN A 83 -13.20 19.73 -18.80
CA ASN A 83 -12.90 20.51 -20.01
C ASN A 83 -13.90 20.23 -21.15
N LYS A 84 -14.48 19.02 -21.20
CA LYS A 84 -15.59 18.67 -22.12
C LYS A 84 -16.95 19.25 -21.69
N GLY A 85 -17.02 19.89 -20.52
CA GLY A 85 -18.26 20.48 -19.99
C GLY A 85 -19.16 19.50 -19.25
N GLU A 86 -18.68 18.29 -18.92
CA GLU A 86 -19.43 17.38 -18.07
C GLU A 86 -19.50 17.91 -16.63
N ARG A 87 -20.63 17.70 -15.95
CA ARG A 87 -20.76 18.05 -14.53
C ARG A 87 -20.07 16.98 -13.67
N LEU A 88 -19.02 17.40 -12.97
CA LEU A 88 -18.39 16.59 -11.92
C LEU A 88 -19.07 16.81 -10.57
N ASN A 89 -19.06 15.77 -9.73
CA ASN A 89 -19.55 15.87 -8.35
C ASN A 89 -18.53 16.62 -7.46
N GLN A 90 -18.95 17.11 -6.29
CA GLN A 90 -18.09 17.88 -5.38
C GLN A 90 -16.80 17.13 -5.02
N ASP A 91 -16.88 15.84 -4.69
CA ASP A 91 -15.71 15.02 -4.37
C ASP A 91 -14.68 14.95 -5.52
N GLN A 92 -15.16 14.99 -6.76
CA GLN A 92 -14.30 14.94 -7.94
C GLN A 92 -13.64 16.30 -8.19
N LEU A 93 -14.39 17.40 -8.02
CA LEU A 93 -13.83 18.76 -8.08
C LEU A 93 -12.77 18.97 -7.00
N ASP A 94 -13.06 18.54 -5.77
CA ASP A 94 -12.11 18.57 -4.65
C ASP A 94 -10.88 17.73 -4.94
N ALA A 95 -11.03 16.56 -5.58
CA ALA A 95 -9.91 15.73 -5.99
C ALA A 95 -9.05 16.42 -7.06
N VAL A 96 -9.67 17.05 -8.07
CA VAL A 96 -8.97 17.82 -9.12
C VAL A 96 -8.24 19.02 -8.54
N SER A 97 -8.79 19.69 -7.51
CA SER A 97 -8.12 20.80 -6.84
C SER A 97 -6.76 20.40 -6.22
N LYS A 98 -6.60 19.12 -5.85
CA LYS A 98 -5.37 18.56 -5.28
C LYS A 98 -4.42 17.97 -6.32
N TYR A 99 -4.68 18.19 -7.62
CA TYR A 99 -3.86 17.64 -8.70
C TYR A 99 -2.38 18.02 -8.59
N GLN A 100 -2.09 19.31 -8.37
CA GLN A 100 -0.73 19.80 -8.24
C GLN A 100 0.01 19.14 -7.08
N GLU A 101 -0.68 18.92 -5.95
CA GLU A 101 -0.10 18.20 -4.81
C GLU A 101 0.27 16.75 -5.18
N VAL A 102 -0.59 16.05 -5.92
CA VAL A 102 -0.32 14.67 -6.37
C VAL A 102 0.87 14.63 -7.34
N THR A 103 0.96 15.60 -8.25
CA THR A 103 2.09 15.73 -9.19
C THR A 103 3.40 16.01 -8.46
N ASN A 104 3.42 16.98 -7.55
CA ASN A 104 4.61 17.29 -6.74
C ASN A 104 5.04 16.09 -5.90
N ASN A 105 4.09 15.38 -5.29
CA ASN A 105 4.39 14.17 -4.51
C ASN A 105 4.97 13.04 -5.38
N LEU A 106 4.54 12.95 -6.64
CA LEU A 106 5.04 11.95 -7.59
C LEU A 106 6.46 12.27 -8.01
N GLU A 107 6.76 13.54 -8.28
CA GLU A 107 8.11 14.01 -8.57
C GLU A 107 9.04 13.80 -7.39
N PHE A 108 8.60 14.16 -6.18
CA PHE A 108 9.33 13.91 -4.95
C PHE A 108 9.62 12.42 -4.74
N ALA A 109 8.64 11.53 -4.95
CA ALA A 109 8.85 10.09 -4.83
C ALA A 109 9.87 9.56 -5.85
N LYS A 110 9.85 10.07 -7.09
CA LYS A 110 10.84 9.74 -8.13
C LYS A 110 12.23 10.21 -7.75
N GLU A 111 12.36 11.42 -7.21
CA GLU A 111 13.64 11.94 -6.77
C GLU A 111 14.19 11.17 -5.57
N LEU A 112 13.34 10.90 -4.57
CA LEU A 112 13.69 10.06 -3.42
C LEU A 112 14.20 8.68 -3.85
N GLN A 113 13.55 8.05 -4.82
CA GLN A 113 14.00 6.77 -5.39
C GLN A 113 15.42 6.87 -5.96
N ARG A 114 15.69 7.90 -6.78
CA ARG A 114 17.01 8.10 -7.39
C ARG A 114 18.08 8.35 -6.33
N SER A 115 17.79 9.20 -5.33
CA SER A 115 18.72 9.46 -4.22
C SER A 115 19.06 8.18 -3.46
N PHE A 116 18.07 7.31 -3.24
CA PHE A 116 18.30 6.04 -2.54
C PHE A 116 19.15 5.06 -3.36
N MET A 117 18.92 4.99 -4.67
CA MET A 117 19.75 4.18 -5.59
C MET A 117 21.20 4.69 -5.65
N ALA A 118 21.39 6.00 -5.72
CA ALA A 118 22.72 6.61 -5.72
C ALA A 118 23.46 6.31 -4.40
N LEU A 119 22.78 6.46 -3.26
CA LEU A 119 23.34 6.14 -1.94
C LEU A 119 23.75 4.66 -1.83
N SER A 120 22.92 3.73 -2.31
CA SER A 120 23.23 2.29 -2.30
C SER A 120 24.51 1.98 -3.10
N GLN A 121 24.70 2.64 -4.24
CA GLN A 121 25.92 2.51 -5.05
C GLN A 121 27.14 3.11 -4.34
N ASP A 122 27.00 4.29 -3.73
CA ASP A 122 28.09 4.95 -3.01
C ASP A 122 28.57 4.13 -1.81
N VAL A 123 27.63 3.56 -1.05
CA VAL A 123 27.94 2.65 0.07
C VAL A 123 28.72 1.46 -0.48
N SER A 124 28.21 0.79 -1.52
CA SER A 124 28.88 -0.38 -2.14
C SER A 124 30.28 -0.05 -2.64
N LYS A 125 30.44 1.10 -3.31
CA LYS A 125 31.74 1.57 -3.82
C LYS A 125 32.71 1.84 -2.69
N ARG A 126 32.26 2.46 -1.60
CA ARG A 126 33.09 2.78 -0.43
C ARG A 126 33.52 1.51 0.31
N TRP A 127 32.64 0.52 0.45
CA TRP A 127 32.99 -0.81 0.96
C TRP A 127 34.08 -1.47 0.12
N TYR A 128 33.92 -1.49 -1.21
CA TYR A 128 34.91 -2.08 -2.11
C TYR A 128 36.28 -1.40 -2.03
N MET A 129 36.32 -0.07 -1.96
CA MET A 129 37.58 0.67 -1.81
C MET A 129 38.27 0.35 -0.48
N CYS A 130 37.53 0.28 0.64
CA CYS A 130 38.11 -0.04 1.95
C CYS A 130 38.63 -1.48 2.07
N MET A 131 38.14 -2.41 1.25
CA MET A 131 38.61 -3.81 1.23
C MET A 131 39.79 -4.07 0.29
N LYS A 132 40.08 -3.13 -0.62
CA LYS A 132 41.12 -3.26 -1.66
C LYS A 132 42.47 -2.65 -1.25
N TYR A 133 42.52 -1.92 -0.15
CA TYR A 133 43.70 -1.33 0.48
C TYR A 133 43.83 -1.88 1.90
#